data_AF-A0A662HHI1-F1
#
_entry.id   AF-A0A662HHI1-F1
#
_cell.length_a   1.000
_cell.length_b   1.000
_cell.length_c   1.000
_cell.angle_alpha   90.00
_cell.angle_beta   90.00
_cell.angle_gamma   90.00
#
_symmetry.space_group_name_H-M   'P 1'
#
loop_
_entity.id
_entity.type
_entity.pdbx_description
1 polymer ?
#
loop_
_entity_poly.entity_id
_entity_poly.type
_entity_poly.pdbx_seq_one_letter_code
_entity_poly.pdbx_strand_id
1 'polypeptide(L)'
;EIGCLEVKVVGARGQEIQGATVTIIYGEKVVETGATDASGLYVTELPQATYKVKATYGGKEASAEVTIKGMETSRITLQLDIFISIAGWSLTLPEFIGLIVLIVLVIVALFLVMHEYSVWRRKKLAKALTVPARR
;
A
#
# COMPACT_ATOMS: atom_id res chain seq x y z
N GLU A 1 32.69 -1.38 -19.54
CA GLU A 1 31.72 -2.26 -20.23
C GLU A 1 30.32 -1.97 -19.72
N ILE A 2 29.28 -2.33 -20.48
CA ILE A 2 27.86 -2.13 -20.11
C ILE A 2 27.29 -3.49 -19.68
N GLY A 3 26.54 -3.51 -18.58
CA GLY A 3 25.80 -4.68 -18.11
C GLY A 3 24.30 -4.39 -18.03
N CYS A 4 23.50 -5.44 -17.86
CA CYS A 4 22.05 -5.34 -17.71
C CYS A 4 21.69 -5.40 -16.21
N LEU A 5 20.79 -4.54 -15.76
CA LEU A 5 20.21 -4.54 -14.42
C LEU A 5 18.72 -4.85 -14.51
N GLU A 6 18.32 -5.94 -13.88
CA GLU A 6 16.92 -6.32 -13.67
C GLU A 6 16.54 -6.04 -12.20
N VAL A 7 15.63 -5.09 -11.99
CA VAL A 7 15.08 -4.72 -10.68
C VAL A 7 13.67 -5.25 -10.56
N LYS A 8 13.46 -6.25 -9.71
CA LYS A 8 12.13 -6.75 -9.36
C LYS A 8 11.65 -6.07 -8.08
N VAL A 9 10.48 -5.44 -8.13
CA VAL A 9 9.85 -4.79 -6.97
C VAL A 9 8.63 -5.60 -6.55
N VAL A 10 8.64 -6.04 -5.29
CA VAL A 10 7.58 -6.85 -4.70
C VAL A 10 7.08 -6.22 -3.40
N GLY A 11 5.85 -6.54 -3.02
CA GLY A 11 5.31 -6.17 -1.72
C GLY A 11 5.62 -7.21 -0.64
N ALA A 12 5.08 -6.99 0.56
CA ALA A 12 5.35 -7.77 1.76
C ALA A 12 4.93 -9.25 1.65
N ARG A 13 4.06 -9.61 0.70
CA ARG A 13 3.62 -10.99 0.44
C ARG A 13 4.22 -11.57 -0.83
N GLY A 14 5.24 -10.92 -1.40
CA GLY A 14 5.83 -11.28 -2.68
C GLY A 14 4.98 -10.92 -3.90
N GLN A 15 3.88 -10.16 -3.73
CA GLN A 15 3.07 -9.70 -4.85
C GLN A 15 3.84 -8.67 -5.67
N GLU A 16 3.71 -8.74 -7.00
CA GLU A 16 4.36 -7.84 -7.93
C GLU A 16 3.73 -6.43 -7.82
N ILE A 17 4.57 -5.40 -7.86
CA ILE A 17 4.11 -4.01 -7.77
C ILE A 17 4.35 -3.34 -9.11
N GLN A 18 3.27 -3.12 -9.86
CA GLN A 18 3.28 -2.33 -11.09
C GLN A 18 3.36 -0.83 -10.79
N GLY A 19 4.17 -0.09 -11.57
CA GLY A 19 4.29 1.36 -11.45
C GLY A 19 5.12 1.82 -10.25
N ALA A 20 5.86 0.93 -9.59
CA ALA A 20 6.86 1.33 -8.60
C ALA A 20 7.94 2.16 -9.26
N THR A 21 8.22 3.34 -8.71
CA THR A 21 9.28 4.21 -9.22
C THR A 21 10.63 3.67 -8.76
N VAL A 22 11.46 3.27 -9.72
CA VAL A 22 12.83 2.80 -9.50
C VAL A 22 13.78 3.94 -9.81
N THR A 23 14.62 4.31 -8.85
CA THR A 23 15.63 5.35 -8.95
C THR A 23 17.00 4.72 -8.76
N ILE A 24 17.90 4.92 -9.72
CA ILE A 24 19.26 4.41 -9.69
C ILE A 24 20.20 5.57 -9.40
N ILE A 25 21.06 5.38 -8.41
CA ILE A 25 21.93 6.40 -7.84
C ILE A 25 23.38 5.92 -7.93
N TYR A 26 24.25 6.76 -8.47
CA TYR A 26 25.69 6.57 -8.47
C TYR A 26 26.36 7.66 -7.64
N GLY A 27 27.03 7.26 -6.55
CA GLY A 27 27.48 8.20 -5.52
C GLY A 27 26.28 8.93 -4.90
N GLU A 28 26.16 10.24 -5.14
CA GLU A 28 25.03 11.07 -4.69
C GLU A 28 24.11 11.52 -5.83
N LYS A 29 24.39 11.12 -7.07
CA LYS A 29 23.65 11.57 -8.25
C LYS A 29 22.67 10.52 -8.74
N VAL A 30 21.42 10.94 -8.96
CA VAL A 30 20.45 10.14 -9.72
C VAL A 30 20.92 10.06 -11.17
N VAL A 31 21.23 8.85 -11.61
CA VAL A 31 21.65 8.59 -13.00
C VAL A 31 20.49 8.14 -13.87
N GLU A 32 19.48 7.52 -13.27
CA GLU A 32 18.33 7.00 -14.00
C GLU A 32 17.09 6.89 -13.12
N THR A 33 15.92 6.99 -13.74
CA THR A 33 14.64 6.75 -13.08
C THR A 33 13.68 6.11 -14.08
N GLY A 34 12.91 5.13 -13.61
CA GLY A 34 11.87 4.49 -14.39
C GLY A 34 10.78 3.90 -13.50
N ALA A 35 9.85 3.17 -14.12
CA ALA A 35 8.74 2.54 -13.43
C ALA A 35 8.66 1.06 -13.77
N THR A 36 8.27 0.23 -12.81
CA THR A 36 8.07 -1.20 -13.03
C THR A 36 6.86 -1.49 -13.90
N ASP A 37 6.95 -2.57 -14.69
CA ASP A 37 5.86 -3.09 -15.51
C ASP A 37 4.84 -3.91 -14.71
N ALA A 38 3.90 -4.55 -15.41
CA ALA A 38 2.86 -5.37 -14.80
C ALA A 38 3.40 -6.57 -13.99
N SER A 39 4.62 -7.03 -14.27
CA SER A 39 5.31 -8.10 -13.53
C SER A 39 6.14 -7.58 -12.34
N GLY A 40 6.06 -6.27 -12.08
CA GLY A 40 6.88 -5.61 -11.08
C GLY A 40 8.36 -5.53 -11.48
N LEU A 41 8.68 -5.67 -12.77
CA LEU A 41 10.06 -5.67 -13.27
C LEU A 41 10.40 -4.32 -13.91
N TYR A 42 11.61 -3.84 -13.65
CA TYR A 42 12.24 -2.75 -14.37
C TYR A 42 13.60 -3.23 -14.89
N VAL A 43 13.89 -3.00 -16.17
CA VAL A 43 15.13 -3.45 -16.80
C VAL A 43 15.83 -2.26 -17.45
N THR A 44 17.14 -2.14 -17.23
CA THR A 44 17.97 -1.12 -17.87
C THR A 44 19.41 -1.56 -18.06
N GLU A 45 20.13 -0.84 -18.91
CA GLU A 45 21.55 -1.06 -19.21
C GLU A 45 22.40 0.04 -18.57
N LEU A 46 23.40 -0.37 -17.77
CA LEU A 46 24.25 0.56 -17.03
C LEU A 46 25.73 0.20 -17.21
N PRO A 47 26.63 1.21 -17.21
CA PRO A 47 28.06 0.95 -17.11
C PRO A 47 28.40 0.14 -15.85
N GLN A 48 29.41 -0.72 -15.96
CA GLN A 48 29.96 -1.47 -14.82
C GLN A 48 30.36 -0.51 -13.69
N ALA A 49 29.62 -0.59 -12.58
CA ALA A 49 29.87 0.13 -11.33
C ALA A 49 28.96 -0.42 -10.23
N THR A 50 29.15 0.06 -9.00
CA THR A 50 28.21 -0.16 -7.90
C THR A 50 27.21 1.00 -7.84
N TYR A 51 25.93 0.66 -7.83
CA TYR A 51 24.83 1.62 -7.74
C TYR A 51 23.98 1.34 -6.51
N LYS A 52 23.37 2.39 -5.98
CA LYS A 52 22.27 2.27 -5.03
C LYS A 52 20.96 2.34 -5.82
N VAL A 53 20.15 1.29 -5.71
CA VAL A 53 18.83 1.21 -6.33
C VAL A 53 17.80 1.46 -5.24
N LYS A 54 16.92 2.44 -5.46
CA LYS A 54 15.80 2.77 -4.58
C LYS A 54 14.50 2.51 -5.32
N ALA A 55 13.58 1.76 -4.72
CA ALA A 55 12.22 1.61 -5.20
C ALA A 55 11.27 2.37 -4.27
N THR A 56 10.29 3.06 -4.83
CA THR A 56 9.26 3.77 -4.09
C THR A 56 7.88 3.50 -4.69
N TYR A 57 6.89 3.27 -3.84
CA TYR A 57 5.49 3.15 -4.26
C TYR A 57 4.57 3.47 -3.09
N GLY A 58 3.58 4.32 -3.33
CA GLY A 58 2.52 4.64 -2.37
C GLY A 58 3.02 4.97 -0.95
N GLY A 59 4.07 5.81 -0.89
CA GLY A 59 4.68 6.28 0.35
C GLY A 59 5.61 5.29 1.05
N LYS A 60 5.83 4.09 0.50
CA LYS A 60 6.78 3.10 1.02
C LYS A 60 8.02 3.06 0.13
N GLU A 61 9.17 2.76 0.74
CA GLU A 61 10.45 2.71 0.04
C GLU A 61 11.33 1.55 0.50
N ALA A 62 12.18 1.09 -0.40
CA ALA A 62 13.26 0.14 -0.13
C ALA A 62 14.47 0.52 -0.97
N SER A 63 15.67 0.25 -0.46
CA SER A 63 16.89 0.47 -1.22
C SER A 63 17.91 -0.61 -0.95
N ALA A 64 18.70 -0.93 -1.96
CA ALA A 64 19.83 -1.84 -1.85
C ALA A 64 20.93 -1.44 -2.82
N GLU A 65 22.15 -1.91 -2.55
CA GLU A 65 23.28 -1.71 -3.44
C GLU A 65 23.46 -2.92 -4.36
N VAL A 66 23.80 -2.65 -5.62
CA VAL A 66 24.06 -3.67 -6.63
C VAL A 66 25.32 -3.32 -7.41
N THR A 67 26.20 -4.31 -7.61
CA THR A 67 27.39 -4.16 -8.44
C THR A 67 27.10 -4.76 -9.81
N ILE A 68 27.05 -3.90 -10.83
CA ILE A 68 26.86 -4.31 -12.22
C ILE A 68 28.20 -4.73 -12.79
N LYS A 69 28.25 -5.92 -13.39
CA LYS A 69 29.40 -6.40 -14.17
C LYS A 69 29.11 -6.24 -15.66
N GLY A 70 30.15 -5.95 -16.44
CA GLY A 70 30.03 -5.86 -17.89
C GLY A 70 29.54 -7.17 -18.51
N MET A 71 28.68 -7.07 -19.53
CA MET A 71 28.12 -8.20 -20.29
C MET A 71 27.32 -9.24 -19.46
N GLU A 72 27.06 -8.98 -18.19
CA GLU A 72 26.25 -9.83 -17.32
C GLU A 72 24.90 -9.18 -16.99
N THR A 73 23.92 -10.02 -16.62
CA THR A 73 22.63 -9.56 -16.09
C THR A 73 22.66 -9.66 -14.57
N SER A 74 22.62 -8.51 -13.90
CA SER A 74 22.53 -8.40 -12.45
C SER A 74 21.07 -8.32 -12.03
N ARG A 75 20.65 -9.20 -11.13
CA ARG A 75 19.26 -9.25 -10.65
C ARG A 75 19.20 -8.80 -9.21
N ILE A 76 18.26 -7.90 -8.91
CA ILE A 76 17.97 -7.48 -7.54
C ILE A 76 16.47 -7.48 -7.29
N THR A 77 16.07 -7.92 -6.10
CA THR A 77 14.67 -7.86 -5.65
C THR A 77 14.57 -6.88 -4.49
N LEU A 78 13.71 -5.87 -4.64
CA LEU A 78 13.40 -4.88 -3.61
C LEU A 78 12.01 -5.16 -3.06
N GLN A 79 11.91 -5.42 -1.76
CA GLN A 79 10.66 -5.68 -1.08
C GLN A 79 10.17 -4.41 -0.36
N LEU A 80 9.03 -3.89 -0.77
CA LEU A 80 8.33 -2.80 -0.10
C LEU A 80 7.40 -3.36 0.98
N ASP A 81 7.30 -2.64 2.11
CA ASP A 81 6.33 -2.96 3.17
C ASP A 81 4.91 -2.53 2.76
N ILE A 82 4.39 -3.23 1.75
CA ILE A 82 3.05 -3.07 1.24
C ILE A 82 2.40 -4.44 1.32
N PHE A 83 1.38 -4.56 2.17
CA PHE A 83 0.63 -5.80 2.33
C PHE A 83 -0.49 -5.92 1.30
N ILE A 84 -1.19 -4.81 1.02
CA ILE A 84 -2.29 -4.76 0.06
C ILE A 84 -2.43 -3.36 -0.54
N SER A 85 -2.86 -3.27 -1.80
CA SER A 85 -3.24 -2.02 -2.47
C SER A 85 -4.73 -2.03 -2.80
N ILE A 86 -5.48 -1.03 -2.33
CA ILE A 86 -6.93 -0.89 -2.55
C ILE A 86 -7.22 0.56 -2.89
N ALA A 87 -7.93 0.81 -4.00
CA ALA A 87 -8.35 2.16 -4.42
C ALA A 87 -7.20 3.20 -4.46
N GLY A 88 -6.01 2.76 -4.89
CA GLY A 88 -4.81 3.61 -4.96
C GLY A 88 -4.08 3.79 -3.63
N TRP A 89 -4.59 3.23 -2.52
CA TRP A 89 -3.95 3.27 -1.22
C TRP A 89 -3.19 1.98 -0.98
N SER A 90 -1.94 2.09 -0.56
CA SER A 90 -1.09 0.95 -0.17
C SER A 90 -0.98 0.89 1.34
N LEU A 91 -1.43 -0.23 1.90
CA LEU A 91 -1.50 -0.48 3.34
C LEU A 91 -0.43 -1.50 3.76
N THR A 92 0.21 -1.25 4.88
CA THR A 92 1.03 -2.20 5.64
C THR A 92 0.12 -3.22 6.35
N LEU A 93 0.72 -4.28 6.89
CA LEU A 93 -0.04 -5.28 7.64
C LEU A 93 -0.73 -4.69 8.90
N PRO A 94 -0.06 -3.87 9.75
CA PRO A 94 -0.72 -3.24 10.89
C PRO A 94 -1.85 -2.28 10.47
N GLU A 95 -1.65 -1.49 9.41
CA GLU A 95 -2.68 -0.57 8.89
C GLU A 95 -3.91 -1.36 8.41
N PHE A 96 -3.70 -2.49 7.74
CA PHE A 96 -4.79 -3.36 7.28
C PHE A 96 -5.57 -3.99 8.45
N ILE A 97 -4.86 -4.52 9.47
CA ILE A 97 -5.51 -5.07 10.67
C ILE A 97 -6.28 -3.96 11.41
N GLY A 98 -5.66 -2.79 11.57
CA GLY A 98 -6.30 -1.63 12.20
C GLY A 98 -7.57 -1.20 11.47
N LEU A 99 -7.58 -1.23 10.14
CA LEU A 99 -8.76 -0.93 9.32
C LEU A 99 -9.90 -1.93 9.58
N ILE A 100 -9.60 -3.24 9.65
CA ILE A 100 -10.62 -4.27 9.95
C ILE A 100 -11.21 -4.03 11.33
N VAL A 101 -10.36 -3.81 12.35
CA VAL A 101 -10.82 -3.55 13.72
C VAL A 101 -11.68 -2.29 13.77
N LEU A 102 -11.27 -1.22 13.08
CA LEU A 102 -12.05 0.02 12.98
C LEU A 102 -13.44 -0.22 12.37
N ILE A 103 -13.53 -1.00 11.28
CA ILE A 103 -14.80 -1.33 10.62
C ILE A 103 -15.71 -2.12 11.59
N VAL A 104 -15.18 -3.10 12.31
CA VAL A 104 -15.94 -3.87 13.31
C VAL A 104 -16.47 -2.95 14.41
N LEU A 105 -15.63 -2.04 14.93
CA LEU A 105 -16.05 -1.06 15.94
C LEU A 105 -17.15 -0.12 15.42
N VAL A 106 -17.05 0.33 14.17
CA VAL A 106 -18.08 1.16 13.52
C VAL A 106 -19.40 0.39 13.42
N ILE A 107 -19.38 -0.88 13.01
CA ILE A 107 -20.59 -1.72 12.94
C ILE A 107 -21.22 -1.88 14.33
N VAL A 108 -20.42 -2.17 15.35
CA VAL A 108 -20.91 -2.30 16.73
C VAL A 108 -21.50 -0.98 17.23
N ALA A 109 -20.83 0.15 16.98
CA ALA A 109 -21.32 1.47 17.35
C ALA A 109 -22.65 1.80 16.65
N LEU A 110 -22.77 1.51 15.34
CA LEU A 110 -24.01 1.67 14.59
C LEU A 110 -25.13 0.81 15.16
N PHE A 111 -24.82 -0.43 15.58
CA PHE A 111 -25.81 -1.30 16.23
C PHE A 111 -26.28 -0.74 17.58
N LEU A 112 -25.36 -0.24 18.41
CA LEU A 112 -25.70 0.40 19.69
C LEU A 112 -26.58 1.64 19.48
N VAL A 113 -26.22 2.49 18.52
CA VAL A 113 -27.01 3.67 18.16
C VAL A 113 -28.39 3.28 17.64
N MET A 114 -28.47 2.29 16.76
CA MET A 114 -29.75 1.80 16.22
C MET A 114 -30.62 1.17 17.31
N HIS A 115 -30.01 0.43 18.24
CA HIS A 115 -30.69 -0.17 19.38
C HIS A 115 -31.27 0.91 20.31
N GLU A 116 -30.45 1.88 20.74
CA GLU A 116 -30.89 2.97 21.61
C GLU A 116 -31.97 3.82 20.93
N TYR A 117 -31.77 4.14 19.64
CA TYR A 117 -32.76 4.83 18.83
C TYR A 117 -34.09 4.06 18.73
N SER A 118 -34.03 2.74 18.53
CA SER A 118 -35.21 1.88 18.46
C SER A 118 -35.99 1.90 19.77
N VAL A 119 -35.31 1.80 20.92
CA VAL A 119 -35.94 1.85 22.25
C VAL A 119 -36.55 3.23 22.52
N TRP A 120 -35.81 4.30 22.24
CA TRP A 120 -36.30 5.67 22.39
C TRP A 120 -37.54 5.93 21.53
N ARG A 121 -37.52 5.50 20.26
CA ARG A 121 -38.64 5.66 19.32
C ARG A 121 -39.88 4.93 19.80
N ARG A 122 -39.76 3.68 20.28
CA ARG A 122 -40.89 2.91 20.83
C ARG A 122 -41.53 3.62 22.02
N LYS A 123 -40.73 4.12 22.96
CA LYS A 123 -41.22 4.87 24.13
C LYS A 123 -41.94 6.16 23.73
N LYS A 124 -41.44 6.87 22.73
CA LYS A 124 -42.05 8.11 22.23
C LYS A 124 -43.41 7.87 21.58
N LEU A 125 -43.52 6.84 20.74
CA LEU A 125 -44.79 6.46 20.09
C LEU A 125 -45.85 6.02 21.09
N ALA A 126 -45.47 5.22 22.10
CA ALA A 126 -46.39 4.81 23.16
C ALA A 126 -46.98 6.02 23.89
N LYS A 127 -46.16 7.01 24.26
CA LYS A 127 -46.63 8.24 24.91
C LYS A 127 -47.59 9.04 24.02
N ALA A 128 -47.30 9.17 22.73
CA ALA A 128 -48.14 9.91 21.79
C ALA A 128 -49.52 9.26 21.60
N LEU A 129 -49.59 7.93 21.60
CA LEU A 129 -50.85 7.18 21.47
C LEU A 129 -51.70 7.17 22.75
N THR A 130 -51.09 7.40 23.92
CA THR A 130 -51.80 7.44 25.21
C THR A 130 -52.33 8.81 25.61
N VAL A 131 -52.09 9.87 24.83
CA VAL A 131 -52.68 11.20 25.11
C VAL A 131 -54.15 11.19 24.68
N PRO A 132 -55.12 11.35 25.60
CA PRO A 132 -56.54 11.35 25.24
C PRO A 132 -56.88 12.57 24.39
N ALA A 133 -57.72 12.39 23.37
CA ALA A 133 -58.27 13.48 22.57
C ALA A 133 -59.03 14.44 23.50
N ARG A 134 -58.49 15.65 23.69
CA ARG A 134 -59.10 16.70 24.49
C ARG A 134 -60.38 17.15 23.75
N ARG A 135 -61.54 16.78 24.28
CA ARG A 135 -62.85 17.36 23.92
C ARG A 135 -63.06 18.69 24.66
#